data_AF-A0ABD0PDD8-F1
#
_entry.id   AF-A0ABD0PDD8-F1
#
_cell.length_a   1.000
_cell.length_b   1.000
_cell.length_c   1.000
_cell.angle_alpha   90.00
_cell.angle_beta   90.00
_cell.angle_gamma   90.00
#
_symmetry.space_group_name_H-M   'P 1'
#
loop_
_entity.id
_entity.type
_entity.pdbx_description
1 polymer ?
#
loop_
_entity_poly.entity_id
_entity_poly.type
_entity_poly.pdbx_seq_one_letter_code
_entity_poly.pdbx_strand_id
1 'polypeptide(L)'
;DLPPHLERIKQQANDAFARQQWTQAIQLYSLGIHEAGHNAMLYGNRAAAYMKRNVLIHCFLRDGDHYDALRDCLKALSLNPGHLKAHFRLARCLFELKYVAEALECLDDFKGKFPEQAHSSACDALDKDIKAALFSKTTDSC
;
A
#
# COMPACT_ATOMS: atom_id res chain seq x y z
N ASP A 1 29.91 -4.24 4.70
CA ASP A 1 29.63 -3.77 6.08
C ASP A 1 29.37 -2.28 6.10
N LEU A 2 28.50 -1.81 7.01
CA LEU A 2 28.21 -0.38 7.14
C LEU A 2 29.32 0.34 7.92
N PRO A 3 29.70 1.57 7.51
CA PRO A 3 30.55 2.42 8.30
C PRO A 3 30.03 2.61 9.75
N PRO A 4 30.90 2.73 10.76
CA PRO A 4 30.51 2.78 12.16
C PRO A 4 29.63 4.00 12.50
N HIS A 5 29.71 5.09 11.75
CA HIS A 5 28.82 6.23 11.91
C HIS A 5 27.39 5.94 11.39
N LEU A 6 27.27 5.12 10.33
CA LEU A 6 25.98 4.69 9.79
C LEU A 6 25.29 3.64 10.68
N GLU A 7 26.06 2.78 11.34
CA GLU A 7 25.53 1.88 12.37
C GLU A 7 24.89 2.65 13.54
N ARG A 8 25.49 3.79 13.95
CA ARG A 8 24.88 4.68 14.95
C ARG A 8 23.58 5.32 14.47
N ILE A 9 23.55 5.82 13.23
CA ILE A 9 22.33 6.40 12.64
C ILE A 9 21.21 5.35 12.57
N LYS A 10 21.56 4.12 12.18
CA LYS A 10 20.63 2.98 12.17
C LYS A 10 20.09 2.66 13.57
N GLN A 11 20.95 2.62 14.59
CA GLN A 11 20.52 2.40 15.98
C GLN A 11 19.59 3.52 16.47
N GLN A 12 19.92 4.78 16.22
CA GLN A 12 19.06 5.91 16.58
C GLN A 12 17.70 5.84 15.87
N ALA A 13 17.67 5.43 14.60
CA ALA A 13 16.44 5.24 13.85
C ALA A 13 15.59 4.08 14.42
N ASN A 14 16.23 2.99 14.84
CA ASN A 14 15.58 1.86 15.51
C ASN A 14 15.00 2.28 16.87
N ASP A 15 15.73 3.09 17.65
CA ASP A 15 15.26 3.61 18.93
C ASP A 15 14.05 4.54 18.76
N ALA A 16 14.11 5.46 17.79
CA ALA A 16 12.98 6.32 17.44
C ALA A 16 11.76 5.49 16.97
N PHE A 17 12.00 4.40 16.22
CA PHE A 17 10.96 3.46 15.81
C PHE A 17 10.34 2.74 17.02
N ALA A 18 11.16 2.27 17.97
CA ALA A 18 10.68 1.62 19.20
C ALA A 18 9.86 2.59 20.07
N ARG A 19 10.20 3.88 20.07
CA ARG A 19 9.47 4.96 20.75
C ARG A 19 8.25 5.47 20.01
N GLN A 20 7.86 4.82 18.90
CA GLN A 20 6.73 5.23 18.06
C GLN A 20 6.87 6.64 17.44
N GLN A 21 8.09 7.17 17.38
CA GLN A 21 8.39 8.47 16.78
C GLN A 21 8.61 8.29 15.27
N TRP A 22 7.55 7.89 14.56
CA TRP A 22 7.63 7.42 13.17
C TRP A 22 8.26 8.43 12.22
N THR A 23 7.88 9.71 12.33
CA THR A 23 8.45 10.79 11.50
C THR A 23 9.95 10.95 11.73
N GLN A 24 10.39 10.87 12.98
CA GLN A 24 11.80 10.97 13.34
C GLN A 24 12.59 9.74 12.87
N ALA A 25 12.01 8.54 13.02
CA ALA A 25 12.59 7.31 12.48
C ALA A 25 12.76 7.39 10.95
N ILE A 26 11.76 7.91 10.22
CA ILE A 26 11.83 8.10 8.75
C ILE A 26 12.96 9.05 8.36
N GLN A 27 13.14 10.17 9.08
CA GLN A 27 14.21 11.11 8.80
C GLN A 27 15.60 10.48 9.02
N LEU A 28 15.77 9.75 10.12
CA LEU A 28 17.03 9.07 10.45
C LEU A 28 17.36 7.94 9.46
N TYR A 29 16.38 7.13 9.04
CA TYR A 29 16.61 6.15 7.98
C TYR A 29 16.92 6.81 6.63
N SER A 30 16.30 7.95 6.32
CA SER A 30 16.58 8.68 5.07
C SER A 30 18.00 9.24 5.04
N LEU A 31 18.51 9.71 6.18
CA LEU A 31 19.90 10.12 6.33
C LEU A 31 20.86 8.95 6.10
N GLY A 32 20.58 7.79 6.71
CA GLY A 32 21.38 6.58 6.50
C GLY A 32 21.36 6.09 5.04
N ILE A 33 20.22 6.22 4.36
CA ILE A 33 20.05 5.87 2.95
C ILE A 33 20.82 6.82 2.03
N HIS A 34 20.88 8.11 2.36
CA HIS A 34 21.64 9.09 1.58
C HIS A 34 23.13 8.72 1.50
N GLU A 35 23.68 8.15 2.57
CA GLU A 35 25.10 7.75 2.62
C GLU A 35 25.32 6.27 2.25
N ALA A 36 24.35 5.39 2.48
CA ALA A 36 24.40 3.97 2.16
C ALA A 36 23.20 3.52 1.32
N GLY A 37 23.04 4.14 0.14
CA GLY A 37 21.92 3.88 -0.78
C GLY A 37 21.86 2.47 -1.36
N HIS A 38 22.88 1.64 -1.14
CA HIS A 38 22.91 0.23 -1.52
C HIS A 38 22.43 -0.71 -0.39
N ASN A 39 22.13 -0.19 0.81
CA ASN A 39 21.71 -1.02 1.95
C ASN A 39 20.18 -1.20 2.01
N ALA A 40 19.70 -2.35 1.53
CA ALA A 40 18.29 -2.73 1.54
C ALA A 40 17.62 -2.70 2.92
N MET A 41 18.37 -2.93 4.01
CA MET A 41 17.81 -2.98 5.37
C MET A 41 17.30 -1.61 5.84
N LEU A 42 17.97 -0.52 5.45
CA LEU A 42 17.53 0.84 5.80
C LEU A 42 16.23 1.22 5.08
N TYR A 43 16.07 0.80 3.83
CA TYR A 43 14.83 0.98 3.08
C TYR A 43 13.67 0.19 3.70
N GLY A 44 13.92 -1.05 4.12
CA GLY A 44 12.94 -1.90 4.80
C GLY A 44 12.44 -1.28 6.11
N ASN A 45 13.35 -0.81 6.96
CA ASN A 45 12.99 -0.21 8.23
C ASN A 45 12.28 1.15 8.05
N ARG A 46 12.67 1.93 7.04
CA ARG A 46 11.97 3.19 6.68
C ARG A 46 10.54 2.92 6.22
N ALA A 47 10.32 1.88 5.41
CA ALA A 47 8.99 1.47 4.97
C ALA A 47 8.09 1.07 6.15
N ALA A 48 8.62 0.32 7.11
CA ALA A 48 7.88 -0.01 8.34
C ALA A 48 7.47 1.25 9.12
N ALA A 49 8.35 2.26 9.18
CA ALA A 49 8.07 3.53 9.84
C ALA A 49 6.97 4.33 9.09
N TYR A 50 6.98 4.37 7.76
CA TYR A 50 5.89 4.95 6.96
C TYR A 50 4.56 4.23 7.20
N MET A 51 4.55 2.91 7.19
CA MET A 51 3.33 2.12 7.45
C MET A 51 2.75 2.40 8.84
N LYS A 52 3.60 2.46 9.87
CA LYS A 52 3.16 2.77 11.24
C LYS A 52 2.68 4.23 11.38
N ARG A 53 3.29 5.18 10.67
CA ARG A 53 2.82 6.57 10.59
C ARG A 53 1.45 6.67 9.91
N ASN A 54 1.22 5.91 8.84
CA ASN A 54 -0.02 5.92 8.08
C ASN A 54 -1.21 5.38 8.87
N VAL A 55 -0.98 4.48 9.83
CA VAL A 55 -2.04 4.03 10.75
C VAL A 55 -2.53 5.17 11.67
N LEU A 56 -1.70 6.18 11.94
CA LEU A 56 -2.03 7.32 12.82
C LEU A 56 -2.54 8.58 12.09
N ILE A 57 -2.30 8.73 10.79
CA ILE A 57 -2.71 9.90 10.00
C ILE A 57 -3.84 9.51 9.03
N HIS A 58 -5.03 9.23 9.57
CA HIS A 58 -6.07 8.47 8.88
C HIS A 58 -7.07 9.27 8.00
N CYS A 59 -6.73 10.45 7.46
CA CYS A 59 -7.67 11.13 6.53
C CYS A 59 -7.02 11.82 5.32
N PHE A 60 -5.85 12.46 5.44
CA PHE A 60 -5.34 13.34 4.36
C PHE A 60 -4.22 12.74 3.49
N LEU A 61 -3.42 11.82 4.01
CA LEU A 61 -2.33 11.17 3.23
C LEU A 61 -2.79 9.88 2.53
N ARG A 62 -3.94 9.35 2.94
CA ARG A 62 -4.45 8.06 2.50
C ARG A 62 -4.71 8.05 0.99
N ASP A 63 -5.26 9.13 0.46
CA ASP A 63 -5.56 9.22 -0.97
C ASP A 63 -4.28 9.25 -1.81
N GLY A 64 -3.26 10.00 -1.38
CA GLY A 64 -1.96 10.06 -2.07
C GLY A 64 -1.29 8.70 -2.19
N ASP A 65 -1.24 7.94 -1.09
CA ASP A 65 -0.63 6.61 -1.09
C ASP A 65 -1.43 5.59 -1.90
N HIS A 66 -2.76 5.72 -1.96
CA HIS A 66 -3.58 4.86 -2.82
C HIS A 66 -3.40 5.19 -4.31
N TYR A 67 -3.20 6.46 -4.67
CA TYR A 67 -2.88 6.85 -6.05
C TYR A 67 -1.50 6.32 -6.49
N ASP A 68 -0.49 6.38 -5.61
CA ASP A 68 0.83 5.80 -5.90
C ASP A 68 0.77 4.27 -5.96
N ALA A 69 0.02 3.61 -5.06
CA ALA A 69 -0.22 2.17 -5.13
C ALA A 69 -0.93 1.75 -6.42
N LEU A 70 -1.88 2.56 -6.90
CA LEU A 70 -2.57 2.34 -8.17
C LEU A 70 -1.60 2.43 -9.36
N ARG A 71 -0.71 3.43 -9.37
CA ARG A 71 0.35 3.56 -10.39
C ARG A 71 1.28 2.36 -10.41
N ASP A 72 1.70 1.89 -9.25
CA ASP A 72 2.57 0.71 -9.13
C ASP A 72 1.87 -0.56 -9.59
N CYS A 73 0.58 -0.73 -9.30
CA CYS A 73 -0.20 -1.87 -9.79
C CYS A 73 -0.31 -1.84 -11.31
N LEU A 74 -0.62 -0.68 -11.91
CA LEU A 74 -0.68 -0.54 -13.37
C LEU A 74 0.67 -0.81 -14.02
N LYS A 75 1.77 -0.33 -13.41
CA LYS A 75 3.12 -0.60 -13.91
C LYS A 75 3.45 -2.09 -13.82
N ALA A 76 3.13 -2.75 -12.72
CA ALA A 76 3.33 -4.18 -12.56
C ALA A 76 2.54 -4.99 -13.59
N LEU A 77 1.29 -4.62 -13.89
CA LEU A 77 0.47 -5.25 -14.91
C LEU A 77 0.97 -5.00 -16.33
N SER A 78 1.57 -3.83 -16.60
CA SER A 78 2.23 -3.56 -17.88
C SER A 78 3.45 -4.45 -18.13
N LEU A 79 4.15 -4.84 -17.06
CA LEU A 79 5.33 -5.70 -17.13
C LEU A 79 4.96 -7.19 -17.11
N ASN A 80 3.95 -7.54 -16.32
CA ASN A 80 3.41 -8.90 -16.22
C ASN A 80 1.88 -8.86 -16.14
N PRO A 81 1.18 -9.01 -17.28
CA PRO A 81 -0.28 -9.02 -17.32
C PRO A 81 -0.93 -10.14 -16.51
N GLY A 82 -0.18 -11.21 -16.21
CA GLY A 82 -0.64 -12.36 -15.42
C GLY A 82 -0.38 -12.22 -13.91
N HIS A 83 0.07 -11.06 -13.44
CA HIS A 83 0.43 -10.88 -12.03
C HIS A 83 -0.82 -10.79 -11.13
N LEU A 84 -1.25 -11.95 -10.61
CA LEU A 84 -2.46 -12.13 -9.80
C LEU A 84 -2.61 -11.08 -8.69
N LYS A 85 -1.58 -10.88 -7.85
CA LYS A 85 -1.66 -9.95 -6.71
C LYS A 85 -1.79 -8.48 -7.14
N ALA A 86 -1.35 -8.13 -8.35
CA ALA A 86 -1.42 -6.75 -8.84
C ALA A 86 -2.84 -6.42 -9.29
N HIS A 87 -3.51 -7.35 -9.97
CA HIS A 87 -4.93 -7.24 -10.31
C HIS A 87 -5.81 -7.08 -9.07
N PHE A 88 -5.66 -7.95 -8.06
CA PHE A 88 -6.46 -7.84 -6.84
C PHE A 88 -6.21 -6.54 -6.07
N ARG A 89 -4.94 -6.10 -5.98
CA ARG A 89 -4.59 -4.84 -5.31
C ARG A 89 -5.09 -3.62 -6.07
N LEU A 90 -5.11 -3.66 -7.40
CA LEU A 90 -5.68 -2.59 -8.23
C LEU A 90 -7.16 -2.37 -7.90
N ALA A 91 -7.96 -3.44 -7.90
CA ALA A 91 -9.38 -3.37 -7.55
C ALA A 91 -9.58 -2.79 -6.13
N ARG A 92 -8.76 -3.22 -5.16
CA ARG A 92 -8.81 -2.69 -3.80
C ARG A 92 -8.41 -1.21 -3.72
N CYS A 93 -7.35 -0.79 -4.40
CA CYS A 93 -6.95 0.62 -4.43
C CYS A 93 -8.03 1.51 -5.06
N LEU A 94 -8.67 1.06 -6.15
CA LEU A 94 -9.80 1.77 -6.76
C LEU A 94 -10.98 1.90 -5.79
N PHE A 95 -11.31 0.83 -5.06
CA PHE A 95 -12.36 0.86 -4.05
C PHE A 95 -12.07 1.86 -2.93
N GLU A 96 -10.82 1.88 -2.45
CA GLU A 96 -10.37 2.77 -1.38
C GLU A 96 -10.34 4.24 -1.79
N LEU A 97 -10.07 4.51 -3.08
CA LEU A 97 -10.16 5.82 -3.71
C LEU A 97 -11.61 6.23 -4.08
N LYS A 98 -12.61 5.41 -3.73
CA LYS A 98 -14.04 5.63 -4.02
C LYS A 98 -14.42 5.57 -5.51
N TYR A 99 -13.53 5.06 -6.37
CA TYR A 99 -13.81 4.63 -7.75
C TYR A 99 -14.46 3.24 -7.74
N VAL A 100 -15.67 3.17 -7.19
CA VAL A 100 -16.34 1.90 -6.86
C VAL A 100 -16.77 1.14 -8.11
N ALA A 101 -17.15 1.83 -9.18
CA ALA A 101 -17.56 1.19 -10.44
C ALA A 101 -16.34 0.52 -11.12
N GLU A 102 -15.24 1.25 -11.21
CA GLU A 102 -13.98 0.78 -11.78
C GLU A 102 -13.36 -0.35 -10.94
N ALA A 103 -13.51 -0.28 -9.62
CA ALA A 103 -13.12 -1.34 -8.71
C ALA A 103 -13.88 -2.65 -8.98
N LEU A 104 -15.19 -2.58 -9.25
CA LEU A 104 -16.01 -3.74 -9.58
C LEU A 104 -15.55 -4.37 -10.91
N GLU A 105 -15.40 -3.56 -11.95
CA GLU A 105 -14.92 -4.04 -13.25
C GLU A 105 -13.55 -4.72 -13.16
N CYS A 106 -12.61 -4.12 -12.42
CA CYS A 106 -11.30 -4.73 -12.18
C CYS A 106 -11.40 -6.04 -11.39
N LEU A 107 -12.31 -6.12 -10.42
CA LEU A 107 -12.50 -7.34 -9.63
C LEU A 107 -13.13 -8.46 -10.47
N ASP A 108 -14.05 -8.14 -11.37
CA ASP A 108 -14.67 -9.11 -12.27
C ASP A 108 -13.67 -9.62 -13.32
N ASP A 109 -12.83 -8.75 -13.89
CA ASP A 109 -11.72 -9.15 -14.77
C ASP A 109 -10.72 -10.06 -14.02
N PHE A 110 -10.42 -9.73 -12.75
CA PHE A 110 -9.60 -10.59 -11.89
C PHE A 110 -10.22 -11.98 -11.68
N LYS A 111 -11.52 -12.05 -11.37
CA LYS A 111 -12.23 -13.34 -11.17
C LYS A 111 -12.25 -14.16 -12.46
N GLY A 112 -12.44 -13.52 -13.61
CA GLY A 112 -12.40 -14.19 -14.91
C GLY A 112 -11.02 -14.74 -15.26
N LYS A 113 -9.95 -13.99 -14.97
CA LYS A 113 -8.56 -14.41 -15.22
C LYS A 113 -8.03 -15.43 -14.21
N PHE A 114 -8.50 -15.38 -12.97
CA PHE A 114 -8.03 -16.23 -11.88
C PHE A 114 -9.20 -16.89 -11.13
N PRO A 115 -9.94 -17.81 -11.77
CA PRO A 115 -11.13 -18.42 -11.19
C PRO A 115 -10.83 -19.19 -9.89
N GLU A 116 -9.64 -19.76 -9.73
CA GLU A 116 -9.23 -20.44 -8.49
C GLU A 116 -9.14 -19.48 -7.29
N GLN A 117 -8.89 -18.19 -7.52
CA GLN A 117 -8.82 -17.18 -6.46
C GLN A 117 -10.08 -16.32 -6.34
N ALA A 118 -11.03 -16.48 -7.27
CA ALA A 118 -12.32 -15.81 -7.23
C ALA A 118 -13.14 -16.16 -5.99
N HIS A 119 -12.94 -17.36 -5.43
CA HIS A 119 -13.60 -17.83 -4.20
C HIS A 119 -12.74 -17.66 -2.94
N SER A 120 -11.66 -16.88 -3.03
CA SER A 120 -10.88 -16.57 -1.84
C SER A 120 -11.69 -15.66 -0.92
N SER A 121 -11.58 -15.88 0.39
CA SER A 121 -12.27 -15.06 1.40
C SER A 121 -11.98 -13.56 1.25
N ALA A 122 -10.80 -13.20 0.75
CA ALA A 122 -10.43 -11.82 0.45
C ALA A 122 -11.17 -11.26 -0.77
N CYS A 123 -11.39 -12.06 -1.82
CA CYS A 123 -12.13 -11.67 -3.01
C CYS A 123 -13.62 -11.47 -2.70
N ASP A 124 -14.22 -12.41 -1.96
CA ASP A 124 -15.63 -12.33 -1.56
C ASP A 124 -15.89 -11.15 -0.62
N ALA A 125 -14.98 -10.88 0.32
CA ALA A 125 -15.08 -9.71 1.19
C ALA A 125 -15.05 -8.41 0.39
N LEU A 126 -14.09 -8.26 -0.53
CA LEU A 126 -13.97 -7.07 -1.36
C LEU A 126 -15.19 -6.90 -2.29
N ASP A 127 -15.70 -7.98 -2.88
CA ASP A 127 -16.89 -7.97 -3.72
C ASP A 127 -18.12 -7.47 -2.96
N LYS A 128 -18.31 -7.97 -1.73
CA LYS A 128 -19.39 -7.55 -0.85
C LYS A 128 -19.26 -6.08 -0.47
N ASP A 129 -18.06 -5.62 -0.14
CA ASP A 129 -17.79 -4.22 0.24
C ASP A 129 -18.04 -3.26 -0.94
N ILE A 130 -17.60 -3.62 -2.15
CA ILE A 130 -17.84 -2.86 -3.39
C ILE A 130 -19.35 -2.77 -3.66
N LYS A 131 -20.07 -3.90 -3.63
CA LYS A 131 -21.52 -3.92 -3.85
C LYS A 131 -22.26 -3.09 -2.80
N ALA A 132 -21.91 -3.23 -1.52
CA ALA A 132 -22.51 -2.43 -0.46
C ALA A 132 -22.32 -0.92 -0.69
N ALA A 133 -21.13 -0.50 -1.11
CA ALA A 133 -20.84 0.90 -1.42
C ALA A 133 -21.55 1.42 -2.69
N LEU A 134 -21.83 0.56 -3.67
CA LEU A 134 -22.66 0.91 -4.83
C LEU A 134 -24.11 1.15 -4.40
N PHE A 135 -24.69 0.23 -3.61
CA PHE A 135 -26.06 0.36 -3.12
C PHE A 135 -26.27 1.61 -2.28
N SER A 136 -25.29 2.00 -1.45
CA SER A 136 -25.39 3.23 -0.66
C SER A 136 -25.33 4.51 -1.51
N LYS A 137 -24.58 4.53 -2.62
CA LYS A 137 -24.55 5.69 -3.54
C LYS A 137 -25.89 5.90 -4.24
N THR A 138 -26.64 4.84 -4.51
CA THR A 138 -27.94 4.93 -5.18
C THR A 138 -29.03 5.49 -4.26
N THR A 139 -28.91 5.30 -2.93
CA THR A 139 -29.90 5.81 -1.96
C THR A 139 -29.73 7.28 -1.61
N ASP A 140 -28.51 7.84 -1.75
CA ASP A 140 -28.23 9.25 -1.47
C ASP A 140 -28.61 10.21 -2.61
N SER A 141 -29.14 9.68 -3.72
CA SER A 141 -29.51 10.44 -4.93
C SER A 141 -31.02 10.66 -5.08
N CYS A 142 -31.82 10.49 -4.01
CA CYS A 142 -33.28 10.64 -4.04
C CYS A 142 -33.77 11.76 -3.13
#